data_AF-A0A926H7W9-F1
#
_entry.id   AF-A0A926H7W9-F1
#
_cell.length_a   1.000
_cell.length_b   1.000
_cell.length_c   1.000
_cell.angle_alpha   90.00
_cell.angle_beta   90.00
_cell.angle_gamma   90.00
#
_symmetry.space_group_name_H-M   'P 1'
#
loop_
_entity.id
_entity.type
_entity.pdbx_description
1 polymer ?
#
loop_
_entity_poly.entity_id
_entity_poly.type
_entity_poly.pdbx_seq_one_letter_code
_entity_poly.pdbx_strand_id
1 'polypeptide(L)'
;MKTITITLDLKSLCIGALGVLAVVSLSNFNKADEKRADTTDEVRRYMAIAGDRETIILDTKTGKFILNPGYVGRPRWIKGDFSTTHDEK
;
A
#
# COMPACT_ATOMS: atom_id res chain seq x y z
N MET A 1 22.27 -48.89 30.40
CA MET A 1 21.53 -47.68 30.01
C MET A 1 20.12 -47.82 30.56
N LYS A 2 19.62 -46.84 31.33
CA LYS A 2 18.26 -46.94 31.92
C LYS A 2 17.23 -46.62 30.85
N THR A 3 16.33 -47.56 30.59
CA THR A 3 15.21 -47.39 29.65
C THR A 3 14.17 -46.47 30.28
N ILE A 4 13.85 -45.36 29.63
CA ILE A 4 12.78 -44.45 30.06
C ILE A 4 11.55 -44.82 29.27
N THR A 5 10.51 -45.29 29.95
CA THR A 5 9.23 -45.68 29.33
C THR A 5 8.28 -44.49 29.39
N ILE A 6 7.97 -43.91 28.24
CA ILE A 6 7.01 -42.82 28.12
C ILE A 6 5.66 -43.42 27.73
N THR A 7 4.72 -43.44 28.67
CA THR A 7 3.33 -43.80 28.41
C THR A 7 2.58 -42.56 27.94
N LEU A 8 2.35 -42.47 26.63
CA LEU A 8 1.57 -41.38 26.03
C LEU A 8 0.15 -41.89 25.75
N ASP A 9 -0.85 -41.33 26.44
CA ASP A 9 -2.26 -41.62 26.16
C ASP A 9 -2.64 -41.06 24.79
N LEU A 10 -3.45 -41.80 24.03
CA LEU A 10 -3.87 -41.43 22.68
C LEU A 10 -4.62 -40.09 22.68
N LYS A 11 -5.37 -39.79 23.74
CA LYS A 11 -6.06 -38.50 23.90
C LYS A 11 -5.07 -37.35 24.03
N SER A 12 -4.01 -37.53 24.82
CA SER A 12 -2.94 -36.55 25.01
C SER A 12 -2.13 -36.33 23.73
N LEU A 13 -1.90 -37.38 22.94
CA LEU A 13 -1.28 -37.28 21.62
C LEU A 13 -2.13 -36.43 20.67
N CYS A 14 -3.44 -36.69 20.62
CA CYS A 14 -4.37 -35.95 19.76
C CYS A 14 -4.47 -34.46 20.15
N ILE A 15 -4.55 -34.15 21.46
CA ILE A 15 -4.60 -32.76 21.94
C ILE A 15 -3.28 -32.04 21.61
N GLY A 16 -2.13 -32.71 21.79
CA GLY A 16 -0.83 -32.17 21.41
C GLY A 16 -0.73 -31.88 19.90
N ALA A 17 -1.18 -32.83 19.06
CA ALA A 17 -1.18 -32.66 17.61
C ALA A 17 -2.09 -31.51 17.15
N LEU A 18 -3.29 -31.38 17.74
CA LEU A 18 -4.21 -30.27 17.45
C LEU A 18 -3.63 -28.92 17.89
N GLY A 19 -2.94 -28.87 19.03
CA GLY A 19 -2.24 -27.68 19.51
C GLY A 19 -1.14 -27.22 18.54
N VAL A 20 -0.31 -28.15 18.07
CA VAL A 20 0.74 -27.83 17.08
C VAL A 20 0.13 -27.37 15.76
N LEU A 21 -0.91 -28.05 15.27
CA LEU A 21 -1.63 -27.63 14.06
C LEU A 21 -2.24 -26.24 14.18
N ALA A 22 -2.80 -25.89 15.34
CA ALA A 22 -3.37 -24.57 15.59
C ALA A 22 -2.30 -23.47 15.62
N VAL A 23 -1.14 -23.72 16.23
CA VAL A 23 -0.03 -22.75 16.24
C VAL A 23 0.53 -22.56 14.82
N VAL A 24 0.69 -23.64 14.06
CA VAL A 24 1.17 -23.60 12.67
C VAL A 24 0.15 -22.92 11.74
N SER A 25 -1.14 -23.13 11.94
CA SER A 25 -2.17 -22.44 11.16
C SER A 25 -2.18 -20.94 11.46
N LEU A 26 -2.07 -20.53 12.73
CA LEU A 26 -1.96 -19.12 13.13
C LEU A 26 -0.71 -18.43 12.59
N SER A 27 0.43 -19.12 12.54
CA SER A 27 1.68 -18.57 12.01
C SER A 27 1.71 -18.45 10.48
N ASN A 28 0.77 -19.11 9.77
CA ASN A 28 0.58 -18.93 8.33
C ASN A 28 -0.40 -17.78 7.98
N PHE A 29 -1.13 -17.24 8.96
CA PHE A 29 -1.93 -16.02 8.81
C PHE A 29 -1.07 -14.76 8.98
N ASN A 30 -0.06 -14.60 8.11
CA ASN A 30 0.62 -13.31 7.92
C ASN A 30 0.60 -12.87 6.45
N LYS A 31 -0.56 -13.03 5.81
CA LYS A 31 -0.85 -12.49 4.46
C LYS A 31 -1.91 -11.38 4.46
N ALA A 32 -2.17 -10.78 5.62
CA ALA A 32 -2.98 -9.56 5.67
C ALA A 32 -2.19 -8.32 5.22
N ASP A 33 -0.85 -8.36 5.27
CA ASP A 33 0.02 -7.24 4.86
C ASP A 33 0.71 -7.44 3.49
N GLU A 34 0.60 -8.61 2.87
CA GLU A 34 1.15 -8.84 1.51
C GLU A 34 0.31 -8.14 0.41
N LYS A 35 -0.90 -7.67 0.77
CA LYS A 35 -1.69 -6.72 -0.03
C LYS A 35 -1.62 -5.29 0.49
N ARG A 36 -0.64 -4.95 1.33
CA ARG A 36 -0.11 -3.58 1.34
C ARG A 36 0.83 -3.47 0.14
N ALA A 37 0.26 -3.66 -1.06
CA ALA A 37 0.82 -3.09 -2.27
C ALA A 37 1.07 -1.64 -1.93
N ASP A 38 2.33 -1.28 -1.82
CA ASP A 38 2.93 0.04 -1.91
C ASP A 38 1.94 1.21 -2.12
N THR A 39 1.03 1.41 -1.17
CA THR A 39 0.14 2.56 -1.18
C THR A 39 0.94 3.79 -0.80
N THR A 40 2.19 3.65 -0.36
CA THR A 40 3.07 4.79 -0.17
C THR A 40 3.45 5.42 -1.51
N ASP A 41 3.72 4.64 -2.56
CA ASP A 41 4.02 5.16 -3.91
C ASP A 41 2.74 5.65 -4.63
N GLU A 42 1.61 4.96 -4.52
CA GLU A 42 0.36 5.41 -5.15
C GLU A 42 -0.34 6.57 -4.42
N VAL A 43 -0.38 6.60 -3.07
CA VAL A 43 -1.01 7.68 -2.29
C VAL A 43 -0.23 8.99 -2.40
N ARG A 44 1.05 8.94 -2.80
CA ARG A 44 1.89 10.14 -3.01
C ARG A 44 2.21 10.44 -4.47
N ARG A 45 1.69 9.65 -5.42
CA ARG A 45 1.93 9.89 -6.85
C ARG A 45 1.33 11.21 -7.33
N TYR A 46 0.17 11.57 -6.82
CA TYR A 46 -0.50 12.80 -7.22
C TYR A 46 -0.46 13.81 -6.08
N MET A 47 0.14 14.97 -6.35
CA MET A 47 0.13 16.12 -5.43
C MET A 47 -0.83 17.16 -5.97
N ALA A 48 -1.82 17.54 -5.17
CA ALA A 48 -2.76 18.61 -5.50
C ALA A 48 -2.45 19.85 -4.65
N ILE A 49 -2.31 21.00 -5.31
CA ILE A 49 -2.16 22.32 -4.69
C ILE A 49 -3.30 23.19 -5.20
N ALA A 50 -4.12 23.70 -4.28
CA ALA A 50 -5.16 24.67 -4.58
C ALA A 50 -4.76 26.02 -4.00
N GLY A 51 -4.68 27.05 -4.85
CA GLY A 51 -4.58 28.44 -4.47
C GLY A 51 -5.82 29.21 -4.89
N ASP A 52 -5.92 30.48 -4.47
CA ASP A 52 -7.11 31.32 -4.68
C ASP A 52 -7.46 31.54 -6.16
N ARG A 53 -6.46 31.44 -7.05
CA ARG A 53 -6.60 31.69 -8.48
C ARG A 53 -6.40 30.47 -9.35
N GLU A 54 -5.96 29.34 -8.82
CA GLU A 54 -5.69 28.15 -9.63
C GLU A 54 -5.57 26.88 -8.79
N THR A 55 -5.87 25.75 -9.40
CA THR A 55 -5.60 24.43 -8.84
C THR A 55 -4.70 23.65 -9.77
N ILE A 56 -3.65 23.03 -9.23
CA ILE A 56 -2.69 22.21 -9.97
C ILE A 56 -2.68 20.82 -9.35
N ILE A 57 -2.69 19.79 -10.20
CA ILE A 57 -2.48 18.40 -9.83
C ILE A 57 -1.28 17.88 -10.61
N LEU A 58 -0.24 17.46 -9.90
CA LEU A 58 1.04 16.98 -10.44
C LEU A 58 1.19 15.48 -10.21
N ASP A 59 1.52 14.73 -11.27
CA ASP A 59 2.07 13.37 -11.18
C ASP A 59 3.56 13.46 -10.87
N THR A 60 3.93 13.26 -9.60
CA THR A 60 5.29 13.38 -9.09
C THR A 60 6.26 12.36 -9.70
N LYS A 61 5.73 11.29 -10.32
CA LYS A 61 6.52 10.26 -10.97
C LYS A 61 6.88 10.61 -12.42
N THR A 62 5.98 11.30 -13.12
CA THR A 62 6.15 11.59 -14.56
C THR A 62 6.41 13.06 -14.87
N GLY A 63 6.22 13.97 -13.90
CA GLY A 63 6.31 15.41 -14.13
C GLY A 63 5.12 15.99 -14.91
N LYS A 64 4.14 15.15 -15.29
CA LYS A 64 2.92 15.59 -15.97
C LYS A 64 1.98 16.25 -14.98
N PHE A 65 1.29 17.29 -15.41
CA PHE A 65 0.34 17.99 -14.55
C PHE A 65 -0.93 18.37 -15.29
N ILE A 66 -1.98 18.62 -14.51
CA ILE A 66 -3.17 19.32 -14.97
C ILE A 66 -3.37 20.57 -14.11
N LEU A 67 -3.74 21.67 -14.75
CA LEU A 67 -4.02 22.94 -14.08
C LEU A 67 -5.45 23.39 -14.42
N ASN A 68 -6.12 24.00 -13.46
CA ASN A 68 -7.39 24.67 -13.65
C ASN A 68 -7.23 26.13 -13.21
N PRO A 69 -7.16 27.08 -14.15
CA PRO A 69 -7.05 28.48 -13.79
C PRO A 69 -8.43 28.99 -13.35
N GLY A 70 -8.50 29.58 -12.18
CA GLY A 70 -9.68 30.08 -11.48
C GLY A 70 -10.28 31.35 -12.09
N TYR A 71 -10.36 31.44 -13.41
CA TYR A 71 -11.03 32.54 -14.08
C TYR A 71 -12.55 32.33 -14.09
N VAL A 72 -13.27 33.42 -13.82
CA VAL A 72 -14.73 33.50 -13.84
C VAL A 72 -15.23 33.23 -15.25
N GLY A 73 -15.79 32.04 -15.48
CA GLY A 73 -16.34 31.67 -16.78
C GLY A 73 -16.65 30.19 -16.87
N ARG A 74 -15.62 29.34 -16.96
CA ARG A 74 -15.74 27.88 -17.02
C ARG A 74 -14.47 27.19 -16.52
N PRO A 75 -14.56 26.19 -15.61
CA PRO A 75 -13.42 25.35 -15.26
C PRO A 75 -12.83 24.71 -16.52
N ARG A 76 -11.52 24.89 -16.75
CA ARG A 76 -10.81 24.27 -17.88
C ARG A 76 -9.54 23.62 -17.36
N TRP A 77 -9.51 22.29 -17.43
CA TRP A 77 -8.30 21.54 -17.15
C TRP A 77 -7.36 21.62 -18.35
N ILE A 78 -6.20 22.23 -18.17
CA ILE A 78 -5.11 22.28 -19.14
C ILE A 78 -4.07 21.24 -18.71
N LYS A 79 -3.64 20.41 -19.65
CA LYS A 79 -2.61 19.37 -19.42
C LYS A 79 -1.24 19.90 -19.84
N GLY A 80 -0.20 19.55 -19.10
CA GLY A 80 1.18 19.92 -19.41
C GLY A 80 2.19 18.91 -18.87
N ASP A 81 3.46 19.15 -19.21
CA ASP A 81 4.61 18.39 -18.73
C ASP A 81 5.68 19.36 -18.23
N PHE A 82 6.10 19.20 -16.98
CA PHE A 82 7.02 20.11 -16.30
C PHE A 82 8.34 20.28 -17.04
N SER A 83 8.86 19.20 -17.64
CA SER A 83 10.13 19.24 -18.38
C SER A 83 10.06 20.19 -19.57
N THR A 84 8.98 20.09 -20.36
CA THR A 84 8.78 20.91 -21.55
C THR A 84 8.44 22.36 -21.21
N THR A 85 7.72 22.60 -20.11
CA THR A 85 7.28 23.95 -19.73
C THR A 85 8.37 24.74 -18.98
N HIS A 86 9.31 24.05 -18.30
CA HIS A 86 10.40 24.73 -17.60
C HIS A 86 11.48 25.27 -18.56
N ASP A 87 11.74 24.55 -19.65
CA ASP A 87 12.80 24.87 -20.62
C ASP A 87 12.38 25.95 -21.64
N GLU A 88 11.12 26.38 -21.67
CA GLU A 88 10.62 27.47 -22.55
C GLU A 88 10.97 28.89 -22.02
N LYS A 89 12.18 29.10 -21.48
CA LYS A 89 12.68 30.42 -21.08
C LYS A 89 13.89 30.89 -21.88
#